data_AF-A0A5B8JJC7-F1
#
_entry.id   AF-A0A5B8JJC7-F1
#
_cell.length_a   1.000
_cell.length_b   1.000
_cell.length_c   1.000
_cell.angle_alpha   90.00
_cell.angle_beta   90.00
_cell.angle_gamma   90.00
#
_symmetry.space_group_name_H-M   'P 1'
#
loop_
_entity.id
_entity.type
_entity.pdbx_description
1 polymer ?
#
loop_
_entity_poly.entity_id
_entity_poly.type
_entity_poly.pdbx_seq_one_letter_code
_entity_poly.pdbx_strand_id
1 'polypeptide(L)'
;MAERLLHHGLRAMPAPGNTPAKGLDSLRRALDALACWRVREWPVVAGLAGDVGPLVWDVLKGAGVWESLPTHSRAALYWAVADGRAIRRAWPLNVDVEEYGARITGLAMDVAYFAAMCDPQGSRRWPEADPARTRHALLAVELLRQFGKLPVTWRAAVLRELHHAARTRDPARRTLAEVLAEASAYAIKGEAPPGPEYADFRTIDAPELVQRVTRLPRGWRGEVFRRIAAGADPMAVEAAARDAIRAVCTTP
;
A
#
# COMPACT_ATOMS: atom_id res chain seq x y z
N MET A 1 -15.79 -9.96 -13.14
CA MET A 1 -15.47 -9.15 -14.34
C MET A 1 -14.17 -8.33 -14.18
N ALA A 2 -13.84 -7.81 -12.99
CA ALA A 2 -12.59 -7.07 -12.74
C ALA A 2 -11.29 -7.93 -12.79
N GLU A 3 -11.35 -9.23 -12.47
CA GLU A 3 -10.16 -10.11 -12.53
C GLU A 3 -9.67 -10.38 -13.97
N ARG A 4 -10.57 -10.33 -14.98
CA ARG A 4 -10.17 -10.51 -16.38
C ARG A 4 -9.47 -9.28 -16.97
N LEU A 5 -9.72 -8.08 -16.43
CA LEU A 5 -9.06 -6.85 -16.87
C LEU A 5 -7.63 -6.69 -16.35
N LEU A 6 -7.19 -7.52 -15.38
CA LEU A 6 -5.81 -7.54 -14.89
C LEU A 6 -4.93 -8.62 -15.57
N HIS A 7 -5.53 -9.50 -16.37
CA HIS A 7 -4.84 -10.59 -17.08
C HIS A 7 -4.58 -10.32 -18.57
N HIS A 8 -5.14 -9.24 -19.15
CA HIS A 8 -4.77 -8.83 -20.50
C HIS A 8 -3.55 -7.91 -20.46
N GLY A 9 -2.39 -8.54 -20.65
CA GLY A 9 -1.14 -7.85 -20.90
C GLY A 9 -1.24 -7.00 -22.16
N LEU A 10 -1.22 -5.68 -21.98
CA LEU A 10 -0.56 -4.80 -22.93
C LEU A 10 0.91 -5.22 -22.97
N ARG A 11 1.25 -6.03 -23.98
CA ARG A 11 2.60 -6.44 -24.35
C ARG A 11 3.33 -5.23 -24.94
N ALA A 12 3.50 -4.18 -24.13
CA ALA A 12 4.48 -3.15 -24.42
C ALA A 12 5.85 -3.81 -24.23
N MET A 13 6.49 -4.17 -25.34
CA MET A 13 7.91 -4.48 -25.33
C MET A 13 8.64 -3.32 -24.65
N PRO A 14 9.67 -3.57 -23.82
CA PRO A 14 10.49 -2.49 -23.31
C PRO A 14 11.01 -1.69 -24.52
N ALA A 15 10.87 -0.37 -24.48
CA ALA A 15 11.37 0.49 -25.54
C ALA A 15 12.84 0.13 -25.83
N PRO A 16 13.21 -0.12 -27.10
CA PRO A 16 14.56 -0.55 -27.44
C PRO A 16 15.57 0.52 -26.99
N GLY A 17 16.40 0.19 -25.98
CA GLY A 17 17.45 1.08 -25.47
C GLY A 17 17.56 1.19 -23.94
N ASN A 18 16.52 0.83 -23.20
CA ASN A 18 16.55 0.82 -21.73
C ASN A 18 16.93 -0.57 -21.20
N THR A 19 18.23 -0.82 -21.04
CA THR A 19 18.68 -1.98 -20.29
C THR A 19 18.22 -1.85 -18.82
N PRO A 20 17.89 -2.96 -18.12
CA PRO A 20 17.51 -2.93 -16.72
C PRO A 20 18.49 -2.13 -15.85
N ALA A 21 19.80 -2.21 -16.15
CA ALA A 21 20.85 -1.43 -15.49
C ALA A 21 20.65 0.09 -15.60
N LYS A 22 20.37 0.61 -16.81
CA LYS A 22 20.09 2.06 -17.00
C LYS A 22 18.82 2.50 -16.27
N GLY A 23 17.81 1.63 -16.21
CA GLY A 23 16.59 1.87 -15.45
C GLY A 23 16.85 1.94 -13.95
N LEU A 24 17.63 1.01 -13.40
CA LEU A 24 18.05 1.02 -11.99
C LEU A 24 18.89 2.26 -11.64
N ASP A 25 19.78 2.70 -12.52
CA ASP A 25 20.54 3.94 -12.31
C ASP A 25 19.64 5.17 -12.25
N SER A 26 18.61 5.20 -13.09
CA SER A 26 17.63 6.29 -13.12
C SER A 26 16.73 6.27 -11.88
N LEU A 27 16.33 5.08 -11.42
CA LEU A 27 15.59 4.90 -10.17
C LEU A 27 16.39 5.39 -8.96
N ARG A 28 17.67 5.02 -8.83
CA ARG A 28 18.52 5.47 -7.73
C ARG A 28 18.56 6.99 -7.67
N ARG A 29 18.84 7.65 -8.80
CA ARG A 29 18.86 9.13 -8.87
C ARG A 29 17.53 9.76 -8.49
N ALA A 30 16.41 9.17 -8.93
CA ALA A 30 15.09 9.67 -8.58
C ALA A 30 14.79 9.50 -7.09
N LEU A 31 15.14 8.36 -6.50
CA LEU A 31 14.98 8.11 -5.06
C LEU A 31 15.86 9.02 -4.21
N ASP A 32 17.12 9.25 -4.59
CA ASP A 32 18.00 10.24 -3.94
C ASP A 32 17.36 11.63 -3.95
N ALA A 33 16.76 12.01 -5.08
CA ALA A 33 16.09 13.29 -5.21
C ALA A 33 14.82 13.38 -4.36
N LEU A 34 14.01 12.31 -4.30
CA LEU A 34 12.82 12.22 -3.44
C LEU A 34 13.18 12.18 -1.94
N ALA A 35 14.30 11.56 -1.54
CA ALA A 35 14.77 11.59 -0.16
C ALA A 35 15.08 13.03 0.29
N CYS A 36 15.50 13.89 -0.64
CA CYS A 36 15.74 15.32 -0.40
C CYS A 36 14.54 16.21 -0.77
N TRP A 37 13.30 15.71 -0.80
CA TRP A 37 12.14 16.45 -1.32
C TRP A 37 11.91 17.81 -0.64
N ARG A 38 12.20 17.94 0.67
CA ARG A 38 11.98 19.18 1.45
C ARG A 38 12.81 20.37 0.97
N VAL A 39 13.94 20.11 0.31
CA VAL A 39 14.84 21.16 -0.19
C VAL A 39 14.72 21.35 -1.71
N ARG A 40 13.70 20.76 -2.33
CA ARG A 40 13.46 20.83 -3.78
C ARG A 40 12.15 21.54 -4.07
N GLU A 41 12.10 22.13 -5.26
CA GLU A 41 10.87 22.73 -5.77
C GLU A 41 9.80 21.66 -5.99
N TRP A 42 8.56 21.97 -5.61
CA TRP A 42 7.44 21.04 -5.72
C TRP A 42 7.26 20.45 -7.13
N PRO A 43 7.34 21.22 -8.24
CA PRO A 43 7.20 20.65 -9.58
C PRO A 43 8.21 19.53 -9.88
N VAL A 44 9.44 19.64 -9.36
CA VAL A 44 10.47 18.60 -9.52
C VAL A 44 10.10 17.35 -8.72
N VAL A 45 9.71 17.53 -7.45
CA VAL A 45 9.28 16.41 -6.59
C VAL A 45 8.06 15.70 -7.18
N ALA A 46 7.06 16.46 -7.60
CA ALA A 46 5.83 15.99 -8.22
C ALA A 46 6.11 15.21 -9.52
N GLY A 47 7.01 15.71 -10.37
CA GLY A 47 7.46 15.01 -11.58
C GLY A 47 8.11 13.66 -11.25
N LEU A 48 9.12 13.67 -10.37
CA LEU A 48 9.82 12.47 -9.94
C LEU A 48 8.88 11.43 -9.32
N ALA A 49 8.00 11.85 -8.41
CA ALA A 49 7.01 10.97 -7.77
C ALA A 49 6.09 10.31 -8.81
N GLY A 50 5.66 11.07 -9.83
CA GLY A 50 4.84 10.54 -10.92
C GLY A 50 5.54 9.49 -11.79
N ASP A 51 6.87 9.56 -11.90
CA ASP A 51 7.64 8.78 -12.86
C ASP A 51 8.27 7.52 -12.24
N VAL A 52 8.57 7.51 -10.94
CA VAL A 52 9.25 6.37 -10.28
C VAL A 52 8.48 5.06 -10.31
N GLY A 53 7.14 5.11 -10.19
CA GLY A 53 6.28 3.93 -10.26
C GLY A 53 6.32 3.24 -11.64
N PRO A 54 6.00 3.96 -12.73
CA PRO A 54 6.15 3.44 -14.09
C PRO A 54 7.57 2.95 -14.39
N LEU A 55 8.59 3.70 -13.97
CA LEU A 55 9.98 3.34 -14.23
C LEU A 55 10.36 2.01 -13.57
N VAL A 56 9.98 1.77 -12.31
CA VAL A 56 10.27 0.49 -11.65
C VAL A 56 9.46 -0.66 -12.22
N TRP A 57 8.26 -0.39 -12.76
CA TRP A 57 7.49 -1.38 -13.50
C TRP A 57 8.21 -1.85 -14.77
N ASP A 58 8.76 -0.92 -15.55
CA ASP A 58 9.54 -1.25 -16.74
C ASP A 58 10.79 -2.04 -16.41
N VAL A 59 11.49 -1.68 -15.31
CA VAL A 59 12.65 -2.42 -14.82
C VAL A 59 12.27 -3.84 -14.40
N LEU A 60 11.18 -4.02 -13.66
CA LEU A 60 10.69 -5.35 -13.25
C LEU A 60 10.36 -6.23 -14.46
N LYS A 61 9.75 -5.65 -15.51
CA LYS A 61 9.46 -6.37 -16.76
C LYS A 61 10.73 -6.71 -17.52
N GLY A 62 11.63 -5.75 -17.69
CA GLY A 62 12.90 -5.94 -18.39
C GLY A 62 13.82 -6.96 -17.72
N ALA A 63 13.75 -7.08 -16.39
CA ALA A 63 14.48 -8.07 -15.61
C ALA A 63 13.76 -9.43 -15.51
N GLY A 64 12.56 -9.58 -16.09
CA GLY A 64 11.78 -10.83 -16.02
C GLY A 64 11.20 -11.15 -14.63
N VAL A 65 11.26 -10.22 -13.67
CA VAL A 65 10.80 -10.41 -12.28
C VAL A 65 9.28 -10.23 -12.17
N TRP A 66 8.68 -9.41 -13.03
CA TRP A 66 7.25 -9.06 -12.93
C TRP A 66 6.32 -10.28 -12.82
N GLU A 67 6.54 -11.32 -13.63
CA GLU A 67 5.65 -12.47 -13.65
C GLU A 67 5.80 -13.40 -12.45
N SER A 68 6.94 -13.37 -11.75
CA SER A 68 7.13 -14.15 -10.52
C SER A 68 6.57 -13.45 -9.28
N LEU A 69 6.17 -12.18 -9.38
CA LEU A 69 5.65 -11.43 -8.24
C LEU A 69 4.33 -12.01 -7.72
N PRO A 70 4.19 -12.21 -6.40
CA PRO A 70 2.91 -12.48 -5.77
C PRO A 70 1.86 -11.43 -6.11
N THR A 71 0.58 -11.82 -6.13
CA THR A 71 -0.53 -10.93 -6.50
C THR A 71 -0.64 -9.68 -5.60
N HIS A 72 -0.30 -9.77 -4.32
CA HIS A 72 -0.27 -8.61 -3.42
C HIS A 72 0.89 -7.67 -3.73
N SER A 73 2.06 -8.19 -4.12
CA SER A 73 3.20 -7.38 -4.55
C SER A 73 2.90 -6.65 -5.87
N ARG A 74 2.19 -7.30 -6.80
CA ARG A 74 1.68 -6.63 -8.02
C ARG A 74 0.71 -5.50 -7.66
N ALA A 75 -0.21 -5.73 -6.72
CA ALA A 75 -1.12 -4.69 -6.23
C ALA A 75 -0.37 -3.52 -5.57
N ALA A 76 0.67 -3.80 -4.78
CA ALA A 76 1.50 -2.77 -4.17
C ALA A 76 2.26 -1.92 -5.21
N LEU A 77 2.73 -2.52 -6.32
CA LEU A 77 3.32 -1.75 -7.41
C LEU A 77 2.28 -0.83 -8.07
N TYR A 78 1.09 -1.35 -8.38
CA TYR A 78 0.01 -0.53 -8.93
C TYR A 78 -0.40 0.60 -7.98
N TRP A 79 -0.38 0.34 -6.67
CA TRP A 79 -0.57 1.37 -5.66
C TRP A 79 0.50 2.45 -5.74
N ALA A 80 1.78 2.08 -5.79
CA ALA A 80 2.88 3.03 -5.92
C ALA A 80 2.75 3.89 -7.19
N VAL A 81 2.36 3.30 -8.32
CA VAL A 81 2.06 4.05 -9.56
C VAL A 81 0.93 5.05 -9.35
N ALA A 82 -0.18 4.62 -8.73
CA ALA A 82 -1.31 5.51 -8.47
C ALA A 82 -0.96 6.64 -7.50
N ASP A 83 -0.21 6.33 -6.44
CA ASP A 83 0.19 7.29 -5.41
C ASP A 83 1.14 8.34 -5.99
N GLY A 84 2.12 7.91 -6.80
CA GLY A 84 2.99 8.81 -7.56
C GLY A 84 2.21 9.75 -8.48
N ARG A 85 1.21 9.24 -9.21
CA ARG A 85 0.31 10.07 -10.04
C ARG A 85 -0.52 11.05 -9.21
N ALA A 86 -0.99 10.64 -8.04
CA ALA A 86 -1.74 11.51 -7.14
C ALA A 86 -0.86 12.65 -6.62
N ILE A 87 0.37 12.34 -6.18
CA ILE A 87 1.37 13.34 -5.78
C ILE A 87 1.67 14.30 -6.93
N ARG A 88 1.85 13.79 -8.16
CA ARG A 88 2.09 14.61 -9.34
C ARG A 88 0.98 15.63 -9.63
N ARG A 89 -0.27 15.25 -9.36
CA ARG A 89 -1.45 16.10 -9.60
C ARG A 89 -1.76 17.05 -8.45
N ALA A 90 -1.12 16.86 -7.30
CA ALA A 90 -1.38 17.68 -6.13
C ALA A 90 -0.86 19.10 -6.33
N TRP A 91 -1.72 20.07 -6.00
CA TRP A 91 -1.43 21.49 -6.16
C TRP A 91 -0.59 22.00 -4.98
N PRO A 92 0.47 22.81 -5.21
CA PRO A 92 1.41 23.25 -4.17
C PRO A 92 0.75 23.89 -2.94
N LEU A 93 -0.32 24.66 -3.14
CA LEU A 93 -1.02 25.39 -2.05
C LEU A 93 -1.83 24.49 -1.13
N ASN A 94 -2.08 23.24 -1.52
CA ASN A 94 -2.85 22.24 -0.77
C ASN A 94 -1.96 21.13 -0.18
N VAL A 95 -0.63 21.34 -0.19
CA VAL A 95 0.32 20.35 0.30
C VAL A 95 0.47 20.52 1.81
N ASP A 96 -0.23 19.68 2.58
CA ASP A 96 0.16 19.43 3.97
C ASP A 96 1.54 18.73 3.96
N VAL A 97 2.54 19.42 4.50
CA VAL A 97 3.94 18.96 4.54
C VAL A 97 4.07 17.64 5.29
N GLU A 98 3.27 17.40 6.34
CA GLU A 98 3.32 16.15 7.08
C GLU A 98 2.69 15.01 6.27
N GLU A 99 1.50 15.23 5.71
CA GLU A 99 0.79 14.23 4.90
C GLU A 99 1.62 13.83 3.67
N TYR A 100 2.07 14.80 2.87
CA TYR A 100 2.84 14.52 1.66
C TYR A 100 4.24 14.00 1.99
N GLY A 101 4.83 14.43 3.10
CA GLY A 101 6.08 13.85 3.57
C GLY A 101 5.95 12.35 3.84
N ALA A 102 4.89 11.92 4.52
CA ALA A 102 4.62 10.51 4.75
C ALA A 102 4.35 9.75 3.45
N ARG A 103 3.58 10.34 2.51
CA ARG A 103 3.26 9.71 1.21
C ARG A 103 4.48 9.55 0.32
N ILE A 104 5.29 10.61 0.15
CA ILE A 104 6.54 10.56 -0.63
C ILE A 104 7.50 9.52 -0.04
N THR A 105 7.62 9.47 1.29
CA THR A 105 8.46 8.49 1.98
C THR A 105 7.98 7.07 1.72
N GLY A 106 6.67 6.81 1.89
CA GLY A 106 6.08 5.50 1.61
C GLY A 106 6.25 5.06 0.15
N LEU A 107 6.06 5.99 -0.80
CA LEU A 107 6.32 5.74 -2.22
C LEU A 107 7.78 5.37 -2.49
N ALA A 108 8.72 6.13 -1.93
CA ALA A 108 10.15 5.87 -2.08
C ALA A 108 10.53 4.49 -1.51
N MET A 109 10.01 4.12 -0.34
CA MET A 109 10.24 2.81 0.28
C MET A 109 9.66 1.66 -0.56
N ASP A 110 8.44 1.81 -1.08
CA ASP A 110 7.82 0.79 -1.94
C ASP A 110 8.60 0.62 -3.25
N VAL A 111 9.01 1.71 -3.90
CA VAL A 111 9.81 1.66 -5.14
C VAL A 111 11.20 1.06 -4.88
N ALA A 112 11.87 1.47 -3.80
CA ALA A 112 13.18 0.94 -3.42
C ALA A 112 13.13 -0.57 -3.18
N TYR A 113 12.05 -1.07 -2.55
CA TYR A 113 11.83 -2.50 -2.38
C TYR A 113 11.79 -3.25 -3.73
N PHE A 114 11.05 -2.73 -4.72
CA PHE A 114 10.98 -3.35 -6.05
C PHE A 114 12.30 -3.26 -6.81
N ALA A 115 13.04 -2.15 -6.66
CA ALA A 115 14.36 -2.00 -7.25
C ALA A 115 15.36 -3.01 -6.66
N ALA A 116 15.33 -3.23 -5.34
CA ALA A 116 16.18 -4.22 -4.66
C ALA A 116 15.88 -5.66 -5.11
N MET A 117 14.64 -6.00 -5.47
CA MET A 117 14.33 -7.31 -6.06
C MET A 117 14.92 -7.50 -7.47
N CYS A 118 15.11 -6.42 -8.22
CA CYS A 118 15.73 -6.45 -9.54
C CYS A 118 17.27 -6.42 -9.48
N ASP A 119 17.82 -5.98 -8.34
CA ASP A 119 19.26 -5.89 -8.08
C ASP A 119 19.62 -6.43 -6.68
N PRO A 120 19.57 -7.75 -6.46
CA PRO A 120 19.81 -8.34 -5.13
C PRO A 120 21.25 -8.12 -4.65
N GLN A 121 22.21 -8.05 -5.58
CA GLN A 121 23.64 -7.84 -5.28
C GLN A 121 23.92 -6.39 -4.90
N GLY A 122 23.14 -5.44 -5.42
CA GLY A 122 23.16 -4.03 -5.05
C GLY A 122 22.28 -3.67 -3.86
N SER A 123 21.98 -4.58 -2.92
CA SER A 123 21.09 -4.28 -1.78
C SER A 123 21.48 -3.02 -0.99
N ARG A 124 22.79 -2.73 -0.85
CA ARG A 124 23.30 -1.50 -0.20
C ARG A 124 22.97 -0.20 -0.96
N ARG A 125 22.59 -0.31 -2.23
CA ARG A 125 22.19 0.80 -3.10
C ARG A 125 20.78 1.32 -2.79
N TRP A 126 19.99 0.57 -2.02
CA TRP A 126 18.57 0.86 -1.75
C TRP A 126 18.30 0.95 -0.24
N PRO A 127 18.95 1.89 0.49
CA PRO A 127 18.76 2.03 1.94
C PRO A 127 17.31 2.38 2.34
N GLU A 128 16.52 2.93 1.41
CA GLU A 128 15.11 3.22 1.62
C GLU A 128 14.22 1.97 1.58
N ALA A 129 14.73 0.85 1.06
CA ALA A 129 13.97 -0.39 1.02
C ALA A 129 13.72 -0.86 2.46
N ASP A 130 12.46 -0.78 2.90
CA ASP A 130 12.07 -1.17 4.25
C ASP A 130 12.22 -2.69 4.44
N PRO A 131 13.14 -3.17 5.29
CA PRO A 131 13.27 -4.59 5.57
C PRO A 131 12.00 -5.17 6.20
N ALA A 132 11.26 -4.36 6.97
CA ALA A 132 10.02 -4.77 7.60
C ALA A 132 8.87 -4.96 6.60
N ARG A 133 8.94 -4.35 5.41
CA ARG A 133 7.90 -4.50 4.36
C ARG A 133 7.69 -5.96 3.98
N THR A 134 8.77 -6.72 3.78
CA THR A 134 8.70 -8.16 3.45
C THR A 134 8.01 -8.93 4.57
N ARG A 135 8.39 -8.65 5.82
CA ARG A 135 7.78 -9.26 7.01
C ARG A 135 6.28 -8.93 7.07
N HIS A 136 5.90 -7.66 6.89
CA HIS A 136 4.49 -7.25 6.88
C HIS A 136 3.72 -7.88 5.72
N ALA A 137 4.32 -8.07 4.54
CA ALA A 137 3.67 -8.71 3.40
C ALA A 137 3.36 -10.19 3.67
N LEU A 138 4.30 -10.92 4.29
CA LEU A 138 4.09 -12.31 4.72
C LEU A 138 3.03 -12.40 5.82
N LEU A 139 3.12 -11.53 6.84
CA LEU A 139 2.13 -11.46 7.92
C LEU A 139 0.73 -11.11 7.40
N ALA A 140 0.62 -10.18 6.44
CA ALA A 140 -0.66 -9.72 5.91
C ALA A 140 -1.51 -10.85 5.33
N VAL A 141 -0.88 -11.83 4.65
CA VAL A 141 -1.59 -12.99 4.11
C VAL A 141 -2.22 -13.82 5.23
N GLU A 142 -1.47 -14.04 6.32
CA GLU A 142 -1.97 -14.78 7.46
C GLU A 142 -3.03 -14.01 8.25
N LEU A 143 -2.79 -12.72 8.52
CA LEU A 143 -3.73 -11.84 9.22
C LEU A 143 -5.04 -11.69 8.44
N LEU A 144 -4.98 -11.57 7.11
CA LEU A 144 -6.17 -11.56 6.26
C LEU A 144 -6.94 -12.88 6.34
N ARG A 145 -6.24 -14.02 6.40
CA ARG A 145 -6.85 -15.34 6.56
C ARG A 145 -7.55 -15.46 7.91
N GLN A 146 -6.92 -15.02 8.99
CA GLN A 146 -7.50 -15.03 10.35
C GLN A 146 -8.72 -14.12 10.42
N PHE A 147 -8.59 -12.89 9.94
CA PHE A 147 -9.70 -11.94 9.84
C PHE A 147 -10.89 -12.54 9.08
N GLY A 148 -10.64 -13.24 7.97
CA GLY A 148 -11.68 -13.90 7.18
C GLY A 148 -12.44 -15.01 7.91
N LYS A 149 -11.89 -15.61 8.96
CA LYS A 149 -12.54 -16.65 9.78
C LYS A 149 -13.48 -16.06 10.83
N LEU A 150 -13.34 -14.78 11.16
CA LEU A 150 -14.18 -14.14 12.17
C LEU A 150 -15.60 -13.88 11.64
N PRO A 151 -16.64 -13.97 12.49
CA PRO A 151 -17.96 -13.44 12.19
C PRO A 151 -17.89 -11.97 11.75
N VAL A 152 -18.81 -11.53 10.90
CA VAL A 152 -18.81 -10.16 10.35
C VAL A 152 -18.80 -9.10 11.45
N THR A 153 -19.53 -9.34 12.55
CA THR A 153 -19.60 -8.43 13.70
C THR A 153 -18.25 -8.30 14.41
N TRP A 154 -17.50 -9.40 14.56
CA TRP A 154 -16.13 -9.39 15.09
C TRP A 154 -15.14 -8.73 14.13
N ARG A 155 -15.25 -8.99 12.83
CA ARG A 155 -14.46 -8.27 11.81
C ARG A 155 -14.66 -6.75 11.89
N ALA A 156 -15.90 -6.33 12.08
CA ALA A 156 -16.23 -4.92 12.25
C ALA A 156 -15.62 -4.32 13.52
N ALA A 157 -15.66 -5.05 14.65
CA ALA A 157 -15.03 -4.59 15.89
C ALA A 157 -13.51 -4.41 15.75
N VAL A 158 -12.83 -5.38 15.12
CA VAL A 158 -11.38 -5.29 14.84
C VAL A 158 -11.03 -4.03 14.04
N LEU A 159 -11.74 -3.78 12.93
CA LEU A 159 -11.46 -2.60 12.12
C LEU A 159 -11.81 -1.29 12.83
N ARG A 160 -12.86 -1.29 13.66
CA ARG A 160 -13.26 -0.12 14.44
C ARG A 160 -12.20 0.27 15.46
N GLU A 161 -11.67 -0.70 16.19
CA GLU A 161 -10.61 -0.47 17.17
C GLU A 161 -9.35 0.11 16.50
N LEU A 162 -8.90 -0.53 15.41
CA LEU A 162 -7.71 -0.07 14.69
C LEU A 162 -7.90 1.33 14.08
N HIS A 163 -9.09 1.63 13.58
CA HIS A 163 -9.44 2.96 13.10
C HIS A 163 -9.37 4.00 14.24
N HIS A 164 -9.97 3.68 15.38
CA HIS A 164 -9.96 4.56 16.55
C HIS A 164 -8.52 4.85 16.99
N ALA A 165 -7.71 3.81 17.20
CA ALA A 165 -6.33 3.95 17.64
C ALA A 165 -5.45 4.73 16.64
N ALA A 166 -5.67 4.54 15.34
CA ALA A 166 -4.96 5.30 14.30
C ALA A 166 -5.35 6.78 14.29
N ARG A 167 -6.63 7.10 14.51
CA ARG A 167 -7.13 8.48 14.54
C ARG A 167 -6.69 9.25 15.77
N THR A 168 -6.70 8.61 16.93
CA THR A 168 -6.27 9.23 18.19
C THR A 168 -4.75 9.29 18.31
N ARG A 169 -4.01 8.71 17.35
CA ARG A 169 -2.54 8.57 17.37
C ARG A 169 -2.08 7.93 18.69
N ASP A 170 -2.83 6.93 19.16
CA ASP A 170 -2.59 6.30 20.46
C ASP A 170 -1.18 5.65 20.49
N PRO A 171 -0.28 6.08 21.40
CA PRO A 171 1.04 5.48 21.54
C PRO A 171 0.99 4.05 22.06
N ALA A 172 -0.07 3.66 22.76
CA ALA A 172 -0.31 2.31 23.26
C ALA A 172 -1.18 1.46 22.31
N ARG A 173 -1.34 1.90 21.06
CA ARG A 173 -2.15 1.18 20.06
C ARG A 173 -1.70 -0.26 19.90
N ARG A 174 -2.67 -1.16 19.92
CA ARG A 174 -2.45 -2.58 19.63
C ARG A 174 -2.24 -2.81 18.14
N THR A 175 -1.42 -3.78 17.80
CA THR A 175 -1.18 -4.20 16.43
C THR A 175 -2.37 -5.00 15.89
N LEU A 176 -2.52 -5.04 14.56
CA LEU A 176 -3.53 -5.89 13.91
C LEU A 176 -3.46 -7.35 14.37
N ALA A 177 -2.26 -7.87 14.62
CA ALA A 177 -2.05 -9.23 15.10
C ALA A 177 -2.62 -9.46 16.51
N GLU A 178 -2.38 -8.53 17.43
CA GLU A 178 -2.90 -8.61 18.80
C GLU A 178 -4.42 -8.52 18.83
N VAL A 179 -4.99 -7.55 18.12
CA VAL A 179 -6.45 -7.34 18.05
C VAL A 179 -7.14 -8.55 17.42
N LEU A 180 -6.55 -9.15 16.38
CA LEU A 180 -7.09 -10.36 15.76
C LEU A 180 -7.00 -11.60 16.65
N ALA A 181 -5.90 -11.78 17.38
CA ALA A 181 -5.72 -12.90 18.28
C ALA A 181 -6.76 -12.88 19.41
N GLU A 182 -6.97 -11.70 19.99
CA GLU A 182 -7.98 -11.48 21.03
C GLU A 182 -9.40 -11.69 20.49
N ALA A 183 -9.76 -11.04 19.37
CA ALA A 183 -11.07 -11.21 18.74
C ALA A 183 -11.36 -12.67 18.39
N SER A 184 -10.35 -13.42 17.95
CA SER A 184 -10.48 -14.85 17.66
C SER A 184 -10.75 -15.66 18.94
N ALA A 185 -10.03 -15.37 20.02
CA ALA A 185 -10.24 -16.04 21.30
C ALA A 185 -11.65 -15.81 21.86
N TYR A 186 -12.15 -14.57 21.79
CA TYR A 186 -13.50 -14.23 22.25
C TYR A 186 -14.60 -14.79 21.34
N ALA A 187 -14.42 -14.74 20.02
CA ALA A 187 -15.35 -15.33 19.08
C ALA A 187 -15.51 -16.86 19.28
N ILE A 188 -14.40 -17.57 19.59
CA ILE A 188 -14.44 -19.01 19.89
C ILE A 188 -15.23 -19.30 21.17
N LYS A 189 -15.16 -18.42 22.17
CA LYS A 189 -15.94 -18.54 23.42
C LYS A 189 -17.42 -18.20 23.24
N GLY A 190 -17.84 -17.73 22.06
CA GLY A 190 -19.21 -17.29 21.81
C GLY A 190 -19.54 -15.92 22.39
N GLU A 191 -18.52 -15.12 22.73
CA GLU A 191 -18.74 -13.77 23.24
C GLU A 191 -19.18 -12.81 22.13
N ALA A 192 -19.97 -11.80 22.51
CA ALA A 192 -20.39 -10.74 21.61
C ALA A 192 -19.25 -9.72 21.43
N PRO A 193 -19.04 -9.20 20.22
CA PRO A 193 -18.05 -8.15 20.01
C PRO A 193 -18.45 -6.86 20.73
N PRO A 194 -17.47 -6.03 21.13
CA PRO A 194 -17.76 -4.74 21.73
C PRO A 194 -18.60 -3.88 20.76
N GLY A 195 -19.64 -3.25 21.31
CA GLY A 195 -20.48 -2.30 20.59
C GLY A 195 -19.72 -1.04 20.19
N PRO A 196 -20.28 -0.19 19.31
CA PRO A 196 -19.74 1.15 19.10
C PRO A 196 -19.88 1.96 20.39
N GLU A 197 -18.85 2.69 20.78
CA GLU A 197 -18.98 3.68 21.85
C GLU A 197 -19.88 4.81 21.35
N TYR A 198 -20.94 5.13 22.10
CA TYR A 198 -22.00 6.08 21.72
C TYR A 198 -21.51 7.50 21.39
N ALA A 199 -20.25 7.84 21.68
CA ALA A 199 -19.67 9.16 21.41
C ALA A 199 -19.11 9.34 19.99
N ASP A 200 -18.94 8.26 19.22
CA ASP A 200 -18.29 8.34 17.90
C ASP A 200 -19.32 8.22 16.75
N PHE A 201 -20.22 9.19 16.61
CA PHE A 201 -21.14 9.29 15.46
C PHE A 201 -20.43 9.45 14.11
N ARG A 202 -19.09 9.56 14.11
CA ARG A 202 -18.22 9.57 12.92
C ARG A 202 -17.59 8.21 12.64
N THR A 203 -17.81 7.19 13.48
CA THR A 203 -17.57 5.80 13.09
C THR A 203 -18.57 5.43 12.00
N ILE A 204 -18.14 5.62 10.76
CA ILE A 204 -18.69 4.92 9.60
C ILE A 204 -18.96 3.47 9.97
N ASP A 205 -20.09 2.95 9.47
CA ASP A 205 -20.56 1.59 9.70
C ASP A 205 -19.42 0.60 9.45
N ALA A 206 -18.74 0.17 10.51
CA ALA A 206 -17.61 -0.76 10.42
C ALA A 206 -17.99 -2.05 9.66
N PRO A 207 -19.21 -2.59 9.79
CA PRO A 207 -19.77 -3.58 8.85
C PRO A 207 -19.63 -3.20 7.37
N GLU A 208 -19.94 -1.96 6.99
CA GLU A 208 -19.79 -1.47 5.62
C GLU A 208 -18.31 -1.43 5.20
N LEU A 209 -17.40 -0.98 6.08
CA LEU A 209 -15.96 -1.04 5.81
C LEU A 209 -15.50 -2.48 5.57
N VAL A 210 -15.97 -3.46 6.35
CA VAL A 210 -15.69 -4.88 6.13
C VAL A 210 -16.14 -5.31 4.74
N GLN A 211 -17.35 -4.92 4.31
CA GLN A 211 -17.86 -5.22 2.97
C GLN A 211 -17.02 -4.59 1.86
N ARG A 212 -16.64 -3.32 2.02
CA ARG A 212 -15.81 -2.63 1.02
C ARG A 212 -14.45 -3.30 0.86
N VAL A 213 -13.77 -3.63 1.97
CA VAL A 213 -12.51 -4.37 1.95
C VAL A 213 -12.68 -5.75 1.31
N THR A 214 -13.73 -6.50 1.65
CA THR A 214 -13.95 -7.84 1.06
C THR A 214 -14.24 -7.81 -0.44
N ARG A 215 -14.77 -6.71 -0.97
CA ARG A 215 -15.02 -6.52 -2.41
C ARG A 215 -13.76 -6.16 -3.20
N LEU A 216 -12.66 -5.79 -2.55
CA LEU A 216 -11.40 -5.50 -3.25
C LEU A 216 -10.85 -6.77 -3.93
N PRO A 217 -10.15 -6.66 -5.08
CA PRO A 217 -9.50 -7.81 -5.70
C PRO A 217 -8.50 -8.46 -4.75
N ARG A 218 -8.27 -9.77 -4.91
CA ARG A 218 -7.51 -10.58 -3.93
C ARG A 218 -6.14 -10.00 -3.57
N GLY A 219 -5.36 -9.55 -4.56
CA GLY A 219 -4.05 -8.93 -4.32
C GLY A 219 -4.14 -7.64 -3.51
N TRP A 220 -5.16 -6.81 -3.81
CA TRP A 220 -5.40 -5.54 -3.12
C TRP A 220 -5.84 -5.73 -1.67
N ARG A 221 -6.60 -6.79 -1.36
CA ARG A 221 -6.91 -7.14 0.04
C ARG A 221 -5.65 -7.44 0.84
N GLY A 222 -4.71 -8.20 0.27
CA GLY A 222 -3.42 -8.47 0.91
C GLY A 222 -2.61 -7.20 1.15
N GLU A 223 -2.58 -6.30 0.17
CA GLU A 223 -1.87 -5.02 0.29
C GLU A 223 -2.50 -4.07 1.32
N VAL A 224 -3.84 -3.99 1.38
CA VAL A 224 -4.56 -3.25 2.42
C VAL A 224 -4.17 -3.79 3.81
N PHE A 225 -4.19 -5.11 3.99
CA PHE A 225 -3.81 -5.72 5.27
C PHE A 225 -2.33 -5.52 5.62
N ARG A 226 -1.43 -5.46 4.63
CA ARG A 226 -0.02 -5.11 4.88
C ARG A 226 0.11 -3.70 5.45
N ARG A 227 -0.61 -2.73 4.87
CA ARG A 227 -0.59 -1.33 5.34
C ARG A 227 -1.22 -1.20 6.72
N ILE A 228 -2.34 -1.88 6.99
CA ILE A 228 -2.95 -1.92 8.32
C ILE A 228 -2.01 -2.58 9.34
N ALA A 229 -1.33 -3.68 8.97
CA ALA A 229 -0.33 -4.32 9.83
C ALA A 229 0.87 -3.41 10.12
N ALA A 230 1.23 -2.52 9.20
CA ALA A 230 2.21 -1.45 9.44
C ALA A 230 1.65 -0.27 10.26
N GLY A 231 0.40 -0.37 10.73
CA GLY A 231 -0.25 0.62 11.60
C GLY A 231 -0.95 1.76 10.87
N ALA A 232 -1.25 1.61 9.57
CA ALA A 232 -2.07 2.59 8.85
C ALA A 232 -3.56 2.44 9.21
N ASP A 233 -4.29 3.55 9.19
CA ASP A 233 -5.73 3.58 9.43
C ASP A 233 -6.48 2.71 8.39
N PRO A 234 -7.24 1.68 8.81
CA PRO A 234 -8.02 0.85 7.90
C PRO A 234 -8.93 1.62 6.95
N MET A 235 -9.53 2.71 7.42
CA MET A 235 -10.46 3.49 6.62
C MET A 235 -9.73 4.30 5.54
N ALA A 236 -8.70 5.05 5.93
CA ALA A 236 -7.86 5.78 4.97
C ALA A 236 -7.22 4.84 3.95
N VAL A 237 -6.76 3.66 4.37
CA VAL A 237 -6.17 2.65 3.49
C VAL A 237 -7.20 2.09 2.52
N GLU A 238 -8.41 1.75 2.96
CA GLU A 238 -9.45 1.24 2.05
C GLU A 238 -9.85 2.28 0.99
N ALA A 239 -10.03 3.54 1.39
CA ALA A 239 -10.31 4.64 0.48
C ALA A 239 -9.18 4.82 -0.55
N ALA A 240 -7.92 4.86 -0.08
CA ALA A 240 -6.75 4.97 -0.94
C ALA A 240 -6.61 3.77 -1.90
N ALA A 241 -6.98 2.55 -1.46
CA ALA A 241 -6.98 1.37 -2.32
C ALA A 241 -7.96 1.53 -3.50
N ARG A 242 -9.17 2.01 -3.22
CA ARG A 242 -10.19 2.24 -4.26
C ARG A 242 -9.75 3.31 -5.24
N ASP A 243 -9.20 4.42 -4.75
CA ASP A 243 -8.73 5.49 -5.60
C ASP A 243 -7.55 5.04 -6.45
N ALA A 244 -6.64 4.24 -5.88
CA ALA A 244 -5.54 3.64 -6.62
C ALA A 244 -6.03 2.67 -7.71
N ILE A 245 -6.99 1.79 -7.39
CA ILE A 245 -7.63 0.90 -8.38
C ILE A 245 -8.24 1.71 -9.51
N ARG A 246 -9.00 2.78 -9.21
CA ARG A 246 -9.55 3.66 -10.25
C ARG A 246 -8.43 4.26 -11.08
N ALA A 247 -7.42 4.85 -10.44
CA ALA A 247 -6.32 5.52 -11.12
C ALA A 247 -5.50 4.61 -12.06
N VAL A 248 -5.45 3.30 -11.80
CA VAL A 248 -4.78 2.34 -12.70
C VAL A 248 -5.74 1.69 -13.71
N CYS A 249 -7.02 1.52 -13.37
CA CYS A 249 -8.01 0.89 -14.26
C CYS A 249 -8.72 1.86 -15.22
N THR A 250 -8.81 3.15 -14.90
CA THR A 250 -9.49 4.16 -15.72
C THR A 250 -8.53 4.98 -16.58
N THR A 251 -7.30 4.50 -16.81
CA THR A 251 -6.41 5.11 -17.80
C THR A 251 -6.63 4.42 -19.15
N PRO A 252 -7.04 5.13 -20.22
CA PRO A 252 -7.03 4.60 -21.58
C PRO A 252 -5.60 4.27 -22.06
#